data_AF-A0A432XR96-F1
#
_entry.id   AF-A0A432XR96-F1
#
_cell.length_a   1.000
_cell.length_b   1.000
_cell.length_c   1.000
_cell.angle_alpha   90.00
_cell.angle_beta   90.00
_cell.angle_gamma   90.00
#
_symmetry.space_group_name_H-M   'P 1'
#
loop_
_entity.id
_entity.type
_entity.pdbx_description
1 polymer ?
#
loop_
_entity_poly.entity_id
_entity_poly.type
_entity_poly.pdbx_seq_one_letter_code
_entity_poly.pdbx_strand_id
1 'polypeptide(L)'
;MKYVYLTLNWIFGLVFLFLGVLMLFNEPIMGLFFLVASSLLLPPIRGFVNSKTNYSLSAKHRAISVTAAILLALVSPTFTGSTVPGPSVPDNRTDSNSELLALRAEQAQYFRDNRDTVISMIKNSLARDDFENAAAESNKYLHTDDAELAALNHTARELLAEKRKQALIGEKIARLKDLPVENFRENHKLYQELTELVPGNAEYINKRDFYASKIKEEESHIAATEARQERIRKQFSAWDGAHYGLEKVIKKAMHNPDSYEHVETKFGDRGDHLIVQTVYRGSNAFGGIVTNSVTAKVSLNGTVLEIIEE
;
A
#
# COMPACT_ATOMS: atom_id res chain seq x y z
N MET A 1 -18.17 -17.87 -7.54
CA MET A 1 -17.71 -16.79 -8.45
C MET A 1 -18.84 -16.12 -9.24
N LYS A 2 -19.70 -16.86 -9.97
CA LYS A 2 -20.79 -16.29 -10.80
C LYS A 2 -21.78 -15.39 -10.04
N TYR A 3 -22.21 -15.78 -8.84
CA TYR A 3 -23.14 -15.01 -8.01
C TYR A 3 -22.51 -13.75 -7.42
N VAL A 4 -21.25 -13.82 -7.00
CA VAL A 4 -20.49 -12.66 -6.48
C VAL A 4 -20.32 -11.59 -7.56
N TYR A 5 -20.05 -11.99 -8.80
CA TYR A 5 -19.98 -11.03 -9.92
C TYR A 5 -21.35 -10.39 -10.22
N LEU A 6 -22.43 -11.15 -10.10
CA LEU A 6 -23.78 -10.64 -10.33
C LEU A 6 -24.20 -9.64 -9.24
N THR A 7 -23.89 -9.92 -7.97
CA THR A 7 -24.20 -9.02 -6.85
C THR A 7 -23.38 -7.72 -6.93
N LEU A 8 -22.09 -7.80 -7.26
CA LEU A 8 -21.25 -6.61 -7.44
C LEU A 8 -21.76 -5.70 -8.56
N ASN A 9 -22.19 -6.26 -9.70
CA ASN A 9 -22.76 -5.48 -10.80
C ASN A 9 -24.04 -4.73 -10.39
N TRP A 10 -24.87 -5.32 -9.54
CA TRP A 10 -26.07 -4.65 -9.01
C TRP A 10 -25.71 -3.52 -8.06
N ILE A 11 -24.80 -3.77 -7.11
CA ILE A 11 -24.38 -2.78 -6.11
C ILE A 11 -23.76 -1.56 -6.81
N PHE A 12 -22.73 -1.78 -7.64
CA PHE A 12 -22.06 -0.68 -8.34
C PHE A 12 -22.96 -0.02 -9.39
N GLY A 13 -23.82 -0.78 -10.07
CA GLY A 13 -24.78 -0.23 -11.02
C GLY A 13 -25.78 0.73 -10.38
N LEU A 14 -26.30 0.39 -9.20
CA LEU A 14 -27.22 1.26 -8.44
C LEU A 14 -26.51 2.47 -7.84
N VAL A 15 -25.29 2.30 -7.32
CA VAL A 15 -24.49 3.42 -6.80
C VAL A 15 -24.20 4.43 -7.91
N PHE A 16 -23.77 3.98 -9.09
CA PHE A 16 -23.51 4.88 -10.22
C PHE A 16 -24.79 5.48 -10.80
N LEU A 17 -25.93 4.78 -10.74
CA LEU A 17 -27.21 5.36 -11.12
C LEU A 17 -27.55 6.54 -10.22
N PHE A 18 -27.47 6.34 -8.90
CA PHE A 18 -27.80 7.36 -7.90
C PHE A 18 -26.85 8.55 -7.99
N LEU A 19 -25.54 8.31 -8.06
CA LEU A 19 -24.53 9.36 -8.26
C LEU A 19 -24.74 10.09 -9.58
N GLY A 20 -25.03 9.37 -10.66
CA GLY A 20 -25.27 9.96 -11.99
C GLY A 20 -26.48 10.89 -12.01
N VAL A 21 -27.59 10.48 -11.38
CA VAL A 21 -28.80 11.32 -11.27
C VAL A 21 -28.55 12.55 -10.38
N LEU A 22 -27.87 12.39 -9.24
CA LEU A 22 -27.52 13.51 -8.37
C LEU A 22 -26.61 14.52 -9.09
N MET A 23 -25.61 14.03 -9.83
CA MET A 23 -24.65 14.85 -10.54
C MET A 23 -25.25 15.55 -11.76
N LEU A 24 -26.37 15.09 -12.30
CA LEU A 24 -26.96 15.64 -13.52
C LEU A 24 -27.38 17.12 -13.38
N PHE A 25 -27.66 17.57 -12.16
CA PHE A 25 -28.08 18.95 -11.86
C PHE A 25 -26.92 19.93 -11.70
N ASN A 26 -25.75 19.45 -11.26
CA ASN A 26 -24.60 20.31 -10.96
C ASN A 26 -23.51 20.16 -12.01
N GLU A 27 -23.25 18.94 -12.46
CA GLU A 27 -22.20 18.55 -13.39
C GLU A 27 -22.79 17.60 -14.44
N PRO A 28 -23.61 18.10 -15.39
CA PRO A 28 -24.42 17.26 -16.28
C PRO A 28 -23.58 16.28 -17.12
N ILE A 29 -22.37 16.70 -17.51
CA ILE A 29 -21.43 15.86 -18.25
C ILE A 29 -20.92 14.69 -17.38
N MET A 30 -20.54 14.98 -16.13
CA MET A 30 -20.10 13.96 -15.18
C MET A 30 -21.24 12.99 -14.84
N GLY A 31 -22.44 13.52 -14.61
CA GLY A 31 -23.66 12.75 -14.38
C GLY A 31 -23.95 11.81 -15.55
N LEU A 32 -23.81 12.28 -16.80
CA LEU A 32 -23.98 11.47 -17.99
C LEU A 32 -23.00 10.29 -18.04
N PHE A 33 -21.72 10.50 -17.71
CA PHE A 33 -20.73 9.42 -17.66
C PHE A 33 -21.06 8.37 -16.59
N PHE A 34 -21.54 8.78 -15.42
CA PHE A 34 -21.99 7.85 -14.38
C PHE A 34 -23.25 7.08 -14.79
N LEU A 35 -24.19 7.71 -15.52
CA LEU A 35 -25.35 7.01 -16.09
C LEU A 35 -24.94 6.00 -17.16
N VAL A 36 -23.97 6.33 -18.01
CA VAL A 36 -23.40 5.38 -18.98
C VAL A 36 -22.74 4.21 -18.26
N ALA A 37 -21.94 4.46 -17.22
CA ALA A 37 -21.32 3.41 -16.41
C ALA A 37 -22.38 2.51 -15.72
N SER A 38 -23.45 3.10 -15.19
CA SER A 38 -24.59 2.38 -14.60
C SER A 38 -25.29 1.47 -15.63
N SER A 39 -25.54 1.99 -16.83
CA SER A 39 -26.20 1.26 -17.93
C SER A 39 -25.42 -0.01 -18.35
N LEU A 40 -24.09 0.04 -18.27
CA LEU A 40 -23.18 -1.06 -18.61
C LEU A 40 -23.11 -2.13 -17.51
N LEU A 41 -23.47 -1.80 -16.27
CA LEU A 41 -23.40 -2.70 -15.12
C LEU A 41 -24.76 -3.37 -14.83
N LEU A 42 -25.86 -2.64 -14.94
CA LEU A 42 -27.18 -3.13 -14.55
C LEU A 42 -27.69 -4.25 -15.49
N PRO A 43 -27.95 -5.48 -14.97
CA PRO A 43 -28.46 -6.59 -15.78
C PRO A 43 -29.73 -6.30 -16.59
N PRO A 44 -30.76 -5.58 -16.06
CA PRO A 44 -31.98 -5.30 -16.83
C PRO A 44 -31.72 -4.44 -18.09
N ILE A 45 -30.88 -3.41 -17.96
CA ILE A 45 -30.53 -2.51 -19.06
C ILE A 45 -29.73 -3.27 -20.12
N ARG A 46 -28.80 -4.12 -19.69
CA ARG A 46 -28.06 -5.01 -20.61
C ARG A 46 -28.97 -5.97 -21.36
N GLY A 47 -29.93 -6.60 -20.66
CA GLY A 47 -30.90 -7.49 -21.28
C GLY A 47 -31.73 -6.77 -22.36
N PHE A 48 -32.12 -5.52 -22.09
CA PHE A 48 -32.85 -4.68 -23.02
C PHE A 48 -32.00 -4.24 -24.24
N VAL A 49 -30.75 -3.84 -24.04
CA VAL A 49 -29.85 -3.45 -25.15
C VAL A 49 -29.51 -4.65 -26.03
N ASN A 50 -29.22 -5.80 -25.42
CA ASN A 50 -28.91 -7.03 -26.17
C ASN A 50 -30.11 -7.48 -27.02
N SER A 51 -31.34 -7.37 -26.51
CA SER A 51 -32.56 -7.75 -27.24
C SER A 51 -32.90 -6.81 -28.40
N LYS A 52 -32.40 -5.57 -28.38
CA LYS A 52 -32.60 -4.58 -29.44
C LYS A 52 -31.47 -4.51 -30.46
N THR A 53 -30.23 -4.80 -30.05
CA THR A 53 -29.04 -4.57 -30.88
C THR A 53 -28.34 -5.85 -31.34
N ASN A 54 -28.75 -7.04 -30.86
CA ASN A 54 -28.08 -8.32 -31.08
C ASN A 54 -26.57 -8.32 -30.74
N TYR A 55 -26.08 -7.30 -30.05
CA TYR A 55 -24.68 -7.14 -29.70
C TYR A 55 -24.50 -7.42 -28.22
N SER A 56 -23.60 -8.36 -27.88
CA SER A 56 -23.31 -8.70 -26.48
C SER A 56 -21.89 -8.28 -26.12
N LEU A 57 -21.77 -7.34 -25.18
CA LEU A 57 -20.48 -6.83 -24.74
C LEU A 57 -19.85 -7.80 -23.74
N SER A 58 -18.70 -8.38 -24.11
CA SER A 58 -17.95 -9.32 -23.24
C SER A 58 -17.53 -8.66 -21.91
N ALA A 59 -17.29 -9.47 -20.87
CA ALA A 59 -16.92 -8.98 -19.55
C ALA A 59 -15.70 -8.05 -19.52
N LYS A 60 -14.66 -8.34 -20.33
CA LYS A 60 -13.43 -7.54 -20.40
C LYS A 60 -13.67 -6.15 -21.00
N HIS A 61 -14.37 -6.10 -22.15
CA HIS A 61 -14.71 -4.85 -22.81
C HIS A 61 -15.59 -3.95 -21.91
N ARG A 62 -16.48 -4.53 -21.10
CA ARG A 62 -17.30 -3.76 -20.14
C ARG A 62 -16.47 -3.12 -19.04
N ALA A 63 -15.53 -3.87 -18.45
CA ALA A 63 -14.65 -3.33 -17.43
C ALA A 63 -13.86 -2.13 -17.98
N ILE A 64 -13.33 -2.26 -19.21
CA ILE A 64 -12.61 -1.18 -19.90
C ILE A 64 -13.54 0.03 -20.12
N SER A 65 -14.75 -0.16 -20.62
CA SER A 65 -15.70 0.93 -20.87
C SER A 65 -16.14 1.65 -19.59
N VAL A 66 -16.37 0.91 -18.50
CA VAL A 66 -16.72 1.49 -17.19
C VAL A 66 -15.54 2.28 -16.62
N THR A 67 -14.33 1.72 -16.65
CA THR A 67 -13.12 2.42 -16.20
C THR A 67 -12.86 3.68 -17.04
N ALA A 68 -13.02 3.61 -18.36
CA ALA A 68 -12.88 4.76 -19.24
C ALA A 68 -13.93 5.84 -18.94
N ALA A 69 -15.19 5.47 -18.70
CA ALA A 69 -16.24 6.44 -18.33
C ALA A 69 -15.95 7.13 -17.01
N ILE A 70 -15.43 6.40 -16.00
CA ILE A 70 -15.05 6.97 -14.70
C ILE A 70 -13.83 7.90 -14.86
N LEU A 71 -12.82 7.49 -15.62
CA LEU A 71 -11.63 8.33 -15.87
C LEU A 71 -12.01 9.60 -16.65
N LEU A 72 -12.90 9.50 -17.64
CA LEU A 72 -13.41 10.67 -18.36
C LEU A 72 -14.20 11.60 -17.44
N ALA A 73 -15.01 11.05 -16.53
CA ALA A 73 -15.71 11.83 -15.51
C ALA A 73 -14.73 12.61 -14.60
N LEU A 74 -13.60 11.99 -14.23
CA LEU A 74 -12.57 12.59 -13.36
C LEU A 74 -11.66 13.60 -14.08
N VAL A 75 -11.46 13.46 -15.39
CA VAL A 75 -10.56 14.32 -16.19
C VAL A 75 -11.32 15.45 -16.87
N SER A 76 -12.66 15.49 -16.79
CA SER A 76 -13.49 16.60 -17.29
C SER A 76 -12.93 17.94 -16.79
N PRO A 77 -12.35 18.80 -17.65
CA PRO A 77 -11.97 20.13 -17.22
C PRO A 77 -13.26 20.85 -16.87
N THR A 78 -13.38 21.32 -15.62
CA THR A 78 -14.46 22.21 -15.19
C THR A 78 -14.43 23.43 -16.10
N PHE A 79 -15.26 23.42 -17.13
CA PHE A 79 -15.45 24.53 -18.06
C PHE A 79 -16.28 25.59 -17.32
N THR A 80 -15.65 26.29 -16.37
CA THR A 80 -16.17 27.55 -15.84
C THR A 80 -15.87 28.64 -16.85
N GLY A 81 -16.65 28.65 -17.93
CA GLY A 81 -16.64 29.67 -18.96
C GLY A 81 -18.07 30.12 -19.28
N SER A 82 -18.41 31.29 -18.74
CA SER A 82 -19.53 32.19 -19.15
C SER A 82 -20.93 31.98 -18.53
N THR A 83 -21.24 32.88 -17.58
CA THR A 83 -22.43 33.75 -17.52
C THR A 83 -23.78 33.19 -18.02
N VAL A 84 -24.62 32.74 -17.09
CA VAL A 84 -26.08 32.78 -17.22
C VAL A 84 -26.63 33.46 -15.94
N PRO A 85 -27.44 34.54 -16.04
CA PRO A 85 -28.10 35.10 -14.87
C PRO A 85 -29.28 34.20 -14.49
N GLY A 86 -29.13 33.46 -13.40
CA GLY A 86 -30.15 32.62 -12.76
C GLY A 86 -30.16 32.89 -11.24
N PRO A 87 -31.24 32.54 -10.53
CA PRO A 87 -31.73 33.23 -9.34
C PRO A 87 -30.71 33.27 -8.20
N SER A 88 -30.67 34.40 -7.49
CA SER A 88 -29.79 34.66 -6.35
C SER A 88 -29.80 33.54 -5.32
N VAL A 89 -28.82 32.65 -5.42
CA VAL A 89 -28.33 31.88 -4.27
C VAL A 89 -27.50 32.87 -3.44
N PRO A 90 -27.78 33.06 -2.13
CA PRO A 90 -26.97 33.95 -1.30
C PRO A 90 -25.52 33.50 -1.36
N ASP A 91 -24.65 34.39 -1.86
CA ASP A 91 -23.23 34.14 -2.03
C ASP A 91 -22.52 34.22 -0.66
N ASN A 92 -22.58 33.15 0.13
CA ASN A 92 -21.87 33.06 1.41
C ASN A 92 -20.34 33.18 1.27
N ARG A 93 -19.78 33.18 0.04
CA ARG A 93 -18.34 33.38 -0.21
C ARG A 93 -17.96 34.86 -0.28
N THR A 94 -18.85 35.75 -0.71
CA THR A 94 -18.61 37.21 -0.60
C THR A 94 -18.70 37.68 0.85
N ASP A 95 -19.62 37.12 1.64
CA ASP A 95 -19.75 37.45 3.06
C ASP A 95 -18.51 37.02 3.85
N SER A 96 -18.02 35.79 3.65
CA SER A 96 -16.81 35.30 4.35
C SER A 96 -15.54 36.08 3.99
N ASN A 97 -15.39 36.49 2.71
CA ASN A 97 -14.24 37.27 2.28
C ASN A 97 -14.32 38.73 2.75
N SER A 98 -15.51 39.32 2.77
CA SER A 98 -15.70 40.68 3.29
C SER A 98 -15.52 40.74 4.81
N GLU A 99 -15.97 39.72 5.55
CA GLU A 99 -15.74 39.57 6.98
C GLU A 99 -14.24 39.42 7.31
N LEU A 100 -13.52 38.60 6.54
CA LEU A 100 -12.08 38.46 6.70
C LEU A 100 -11.32 39.77 6.40
N LEU A 101 -11.75 40.51 5.38
CA LEU A 101 -11.16 41.81 5.05
C LEU A 101 -11.46 42.85 6.13
N ALA A 102 -12.67 42.88 6.67
CA ALA A 102 -13.05 43.73 7.80
C ALA A 102 -12.22 43.41 9.04
N LEU A 103 -12.07 42.11 9.36
CA LEU A 103 -11.22 41.65 10.47
C LEU A 103 -9.76 42.07 10.28
N ARG A 104 -9.19 41.92 9.07
CA ARG A 104 -7.81 42.36 8.79
C ARG A 104 -7.67 43.87 8.91
N ALA A 105 -8.67 44.63 8.45
CA ALA A 105 -8.68 46.09 8.58
C ALA A 105 -8.74 46.52 10.06
N GLU A 106 -9.59 45.87 10.87
CA GLU A 106 -9.68 46.09 12.31
C GLU A 106 -8.35 45.74 13.02
N GLN A 107 -7.76 44.59 12.71
CA GLN A 107 -6.45 44.18 13.24
C GLN A 107 -5.35 45.15 12.85
N ALA A 108 -5.36 45.63 11.60
CA ALA A 108 -4.39 46.62 11.13
C ALA A 108 -4.56 47.96 11.85
N GLN A 109 -5.81 48.39 12.08
CA GLN A 109 -6.08 49.62 12.83
C GLN A 109 -5.63 49.47 14.29
N TYR A 110 -6.02 48.38 14.95
CA TYR A 110 -5.60 48.08 16.32
C TYR A 110 -4.08 48.07 16.44
N PHE A 111 -3.38 47.42 15.51
CA PHE A 111 -1.92 47.40 15.50
C PHE A 111 -1.31 48.78 15.30
N ARG A 112 -1.83 49.61 14.38
CA ARG A 112 -1.37 50.99 14.21
C ARG A 112 -1.50 51.80 15.49
N ASP A 113 -2.62 51.66 16.19
CA ASP A 113 -2.91 52.43 17.40
C ASP A 113 -2.15 51.90 18.64
N ASN A 114 -1.75 50.63 18.65
CA ASN A 114 -1.15 49.95 19.80
C ASN A 114 0.21 49.29 19.51
N ARG A 115 0.91 49.77 18.48
CA ARG A 115 2.11 49.12 17.92
C ARG A 115 3.12 48.74 18.99
N ASP A 116 3.57 49.70 19.79
CA ASP A 116 4.64 49.47 20.77
C ASP A 116 4.23 48.51 21.88
N THR A 117 2.94 48.51 22.26
CA THR A 117 2.37 47.58 23.22
C THR A 117 2.39 46.16 22.66
N VAL A 118 1.92 45.96 21.43
CA VAL A 118 1.92 44.66 20.75
C VAL A 118 3.34 44.14 20.58
N ILE A 119 4.26 44.98 20.09
CA ILE A 119 5.67 44.64 19.94
C ILE A 119 6.30 44.25 21.28
N SER A 120 6.01 45.00 22.35
CA SER A 120 6.50 44.69 23.70
C SER A 120 5.95 43.38 24.25
N MET A 121 4.66 43.07 24.00
CA MET A 121 4.07 41.78 24.37
C MET A 121 4.76 40.62 23.66
N ILE A 122 4.99 40.72 22.34
CA ILE A 122 5.69 39.70 21.56
C ILE A 122 7.12 39.49 22.08
N LYS A 123 7.86 40.58 22.32
CA LYS A 123 9.21 40.51 22.90
C LYS A 123 9.22 39.86 24.28
N ASN A 124 8.22 40.13 25.12
CA ASN A 124 8.09 39.49 26.43
C ASN A 124 7.78 37.98 26.32
N SER A 125 6.94 37.57 25.37
CA SER A 125 6.70 36.15 25.09
C SER A 125 7.96 35.45 24.61
N LEU A 126 8.73 36.08 23.71
CA LEU A 126 10.03 35.58 23.27
C LEU A 126 11.02 35.43 24.44
N ALA A 127 11.09 36.43 25.34
CA ALA A 127 11.98 36.41 26.50
C ALA A 127 11.62 35.33 27.55
N ARG A 128 10.42 34.75 27.46
CA ARG A 128 9.93 33.68 28.34
C ARG A 128 9.92 32.30 27.65
N ASP A 129 10.55 32.17 26.48
CA ASP A 129 10.52 30.97 25.65
C ASP A 129 9.12 30.48 25.22
N ASP A 130 8.13 31.39 25.26
CA ASP A 130 6.76 31.19 24.79
C ASP A 130 6.66 31.54 23.30
N PHE A 131 7.40 30.78 22.49
CA PHE A 131 7.52 30.99 21.05
C PHE A 131 6.21 30.74 20.30
N GLU A 132 5.32 29.89 20.84
CA GLU A 132 4.00 29.63 20.24
C GLU A 132 3.13 30.87 20.30
N ASN A 133 3.01 31.47 21.48
CA ASN A 133 2.26 32.70 21.65
C ASN A 133 2.90 33.86 20.87
N ALA A 134 4.23 34.00 20.93
CA ALA A 134 4.94 35.02 20.16
C ALA A 134 4.68 34.91 18.64
N ALA A 135 4.72 33.68 18.09
CA ALA A 135 4.44 33.44 16.67
C ALA A 135 2.96 33.69 16.32
N ALA A 136 2.03 33.29 17.18
CA ALA A 136 0.59 33.49 16.96
C ALA A 136 0.20 34.98 16.98
N GLU A 137 0.63 35.71 18.02
CA GLU A 137 0.34 37.14 18.17
C GLU A 137 0.98 37.98 17.07
N SER A 138 2.22 37.69 16.69
CA SER A 138 2.87 38.40 15.59
C SER A 138 2.24 38.06 14.22
N ASN A 139 1.80 36.82 13.99
CA ASN A 139 1.16 36.41 12.74
C ASN A 139 -0.20 37.11 12.52
N LYS A 140 -0.90 37.48 13.59
CA LYS A 140 -2.19 38.20 13.55
C LYS A 140 -2.09 39.55 12.85
N TYR A 141 -0.93 40.20 12.91
CA TYR A 141 -0.72 41.54 12.35
C TYR A 141 0.25 41.56 11.16
N LEU A 142 0.67 40.40 10.64
CA LEU A 142 1.73 40.31 9.63
C LEU A 142 1.39 41.01 8.31
N HIS A 143 0.09 41.22 8.01
CA HIS A 143 -0.39 41.97 6.84
C HIS A 143 -0.25 43.50 6.96
N THR A 144 0.34 44.02 8.04
CA THR A 144 0.53 45.46 8.27
C THR A 144 1.83 46.01 7.70
N ASP A 145 2.65 45.17 7.07
CA ASP A 145 3.95 45.51 6.47
C ASP A 145 4.96 46.17 7.44
N ASP A 146 4.78 46.01 8.76
CA ASP A 146 5.73 46.48 9.76
C ASP A 146 6.99 45.59 9.82
N ALA A 147 8.15 46.21 9.57
CA ALA A 147 9.41 45.49 9.46
C ALA A 147 9.87 44.84 10.79
N GLU A 148 9.60 45.49 11.92
CA GLU A 148 9.99 44.96 13.23
C GLU A 148 9.11 43.76 13.61
N LEU A 149 7.80 43.88 13.38
CA LEU A 149 6.84 42.79 13.57
C LEU A 149 7.21 41.57 12.70
N ALA A 150 7.54 41.79 11.43
CA ALA A 150 7.92 40.72 10.52
C ALA A 150 9.20 40.00 11.00
N ALA A 151 10.21 40.76 11.46
CA ALA A 151 11.42 40.19 12.03
C ALA A 151 11.16 39.38 13.32
N LEU A 152 10.29 39.88 14.20
CA LEU A 152 9.88 39.17 15.42
C LEU A 152 9.09 37.90 15.10
N ASN A 153 8.18 37.93 14.11
CA ASN A 153 7.46 36.74 13.67
C ASN A 153 8.40 35.67 13.12
N HIS A 154 9.34 36.07 12.26
CA HIS A 154 10.36 35.17 11.73
C HIS A 154 11.14 34.51 12.86
N THR A 155 11.70 35.32 13.76
CA THR A 155 12.47 34.85 14.92
C THR A 155 11.66 33.89 15.79
N ALA A 156 10.41 34.23 16.11
CA ALA A 156 9.52 33.37 16.90
C ALA A 156 9.27 32.02 16.22
N ARG A 157 9.05 32.02 14.90
CA ARG A 157 8.80 30.79 14.13
C ARG A 157 10.05 29.91 14.02
N GLU A 158 11.22 30.50 13.86
CA GLU A 158 12.49 29.76 13.84
C GLU A 158 12.77 29.11 15.20
N LEU A 159 12.66 29.86 16.29
CA LEU A 159 12.86 29.34 17.64
C LEU A 159 11.81 28.28 18.00
N LEU A 160 10.55 28.47 17.59
CA LEU A 160 9.51 27.46 17.76
C LEU A 160 9.82 26.18 16.97
N ALA A 161 10.26 26.31 15.71
CA ALA A 161 10.63 25.18 14.89
C ALA A 161 11.80 24.39 15.52
N GLU A 162 12.81 25.09 16.05
CA GLU A 162 13.93 24.46 16.74
C GLU A 162 13.48 23.77 18.04
N LYS A 163 12.65 24.41 18.86
CA LYS A 163 12.08 23.81 20.08
C LYS A 163 11.30 22.52 19.77
N ARG A 164 10.46 22.54 18.72
CA ARG A 164 9.70 21.37 18.27
C ARG A 164 10.60 20.26 17.75
N LYS A 165 11.62 20.62 16.97
CA LYS A 165 12.63 19.68 16.48
C LYS A 165 13.35 18.99 17.63
N GLN A 166 13.77 19.73 18.66
CA GLN A 166 14.40 19.17 19.86
C GLN A 166 13.46 18.22 20.61
N ALA A 167 12.18 18.57 20.74
CA ALA A 167 11.17 17.69 21.34
C ALA A 167 11.01 16.36 20.56
N LEU A 168 10.94 16.43 19.22
CA LEU A 168 10.86 15.25 18.35
C LEU A 168 12.11 14.36 18.46
N ILE A 169 13.30 14.96 18.55
CA ILE A 169 14.54 14.22 18.79
C ILE A 169 14.46 13.48 20.13
N GLY A 170 14.04 14.19 21.20
CA GLY A 170 13.87 13.61 22.53
C GLY A 170 12.88 12.44 22.56
N GLU A 171 11.73 12.57 21.89
CA GLU A 171 10.73 11.52 21.75
C GLU A 171 11.30 10.26 21.08
N LYS A 172 12.00 10.43 19.95
CA LYS A 172 12.61 9.31 19.21
C LYS A 172 13.70 8.61 20.02
N ILE A 173 14.53 9.38 20.74
CA ILE A 173 15.56 8.82 21.62
C ILE A 173 14.92 8.04 22.78
N ALA A 174 13.84 8.55 23.36
CA ALA A 174 13.10 7.82 24.41
C ALA A 174 12.55 6.50 23.87
N ARG A 175 11.92 6.52 22.68
CA ARG A 175 11.40 5.32 22.04
C ARG A 175 12.51 4.29 21.75
N LEU A 176 13.69 4.74 21.31
CA LEU A 176 14.84 3.86 21.08
C LEU A 176 15.32 3.17 22.36
N LYS A 177 15.21 3.80 23.53
CA LYS A 177 15.60 3.18 24.81
C LYS A 177 14.67 2.03 25.20
N ASP A 178 13.40 2.13 24.85
CA ASP A 178 12.39 1.10 25.16
C ASP A 178 12.31 -0.01 24.10
N LEU A 179 12.93 0.21 22.93
CA LEU A 179 12.82 -0.69 21.80
C LEU A 179 13.93 -1.77 21.85
N PRO A 180 13.58 -3.08 21.79
CA PRO A 180 14.57 -4.14 21.70
C PRO A 180 15.48 -3.99 20.48
N VAL A 181 16.76 -4.36 20.61
CA VAL A 181 17.76 -4.19 19.56
C VAL A 181 17.51 -5.10 18.35
N GLU A 182 16.77 -6.19 18.56
CA GLU A 182 16.36 -7.16 17.55
C GLU A 182 15.23 -6.63 16.65
N ASN A 183 14.52 -5.57 17.07
CA ASN A 183 13.49 -4.96 16.23
C ASN A 183 14.15 -4.06 15.17
N PHE A 184 14.83 -4.68 14.20
CA PHE A 184 15.69 -4.00 13.24
C PHE A 184 14.93 -2.97 12.40
N ARG A 185 13.67 -3.28 12.02
CA ARG A 185 12.85 -2.40 11.17
C ARG A 185 12.43 -1.12 11.89
N GLU A 186 11.92 -1.23 13.12
CA GLU A 186 11.57 -0.03 13.91
C GLU A 186 12.81 0.78 14.29
N ASN A 187 13.91 0.13 14.68
CA ASN A 187 15.17 0.81 14.98
C ASN A 187 15.70 1.56 13.74
N HIS A 188 15.74 0.91 12.58
CA HIS A 188 16.13 1.55 11.32
C HIS A 188 15.29 2.79 11.03
N LYS A 189 13.96 2.67 11.16
CA LYS A 189 13.03 3.78 10.90
C LYS A 189 13.31 4.97 11.83
N LEU A 190 13.47 4.74 13.13
CA LEU A 190 13.73 5.80 14.10
C LEU A 190 15.09 6.49 13.83
N TYR A 191 16.13 5.72 13.51
CA TYR A 191 17.42 6.30 13.14
C TYR A 191 17.37 7.05 11.81
N GLN A 192 16.60 6.58 10.83
CA GLN A 192 16.37 7.31 9.58
C GLN A 192 15.72 8.68 9.85
N GLU A 193 14.63 8.71 10.63
CA GLU A 193 13.97 9.97 11.00
C GLU A 193 14.91 10.91 11.80
N LEU A 194 15.77 10.35 12.65
CA LEU A 194 16.80 11.13 13.36
C LEU A 194 17.86 11.71 12.41
N THR A 195 18.23 11.03 11.32
CA THR A 195 19.14 11.59 10.31
C THR A 195 18.53 12.73 9.50
N GLU A 196 17.20 12.72 9.33
CA GLU A 196 16.47 13.82 8.69
C GLU A 196 16.40 15.05 9.60
N LEU A 197 16.19 14.83 10.90
CA LEU A 197 16.17 15.91 11.89
C LEU A 197 17.58 16.48 12.16
N VAL A 198 18.60 15.64 12.28
CA VAL A 198 19.98 16.05 12.58
C VAL A 198 20.91 15.58 11.45
N PRO A 199 20.88 16.26 10.28
CA PRO A 199 21.73 15.90 9.17
C PRO A 199 23.20 16.02 9.54
N GLY A 200 24.01 15.03 9.17
CA GLY A 200 25.44 14.98 9.46
C GLY A 200 25.82 14.38 10.82
N ASN A 201 24.86 13.95 11.64
CA ASN A 201 25.17 13.19 12.85
C ASN A 201 25.71 11.79 12.49
N ALA A 202 27.01 11.58 12.67
CA ALA A 202 27.69 10.34 12.31
C ALA A 202 27.15 9.12 13.07
N GLU A 203 26.73 9.28 14.33
CA GLU A 203 26.20 8.18 15.14
C GLU A 203 24.87 7.67 14.56
N TYR A 204 23.94 8.58 14.26
CA TYR A 204 22.63 8.22 13.70
C TYR A 204 22.76 7.59 12.31
N ILE A 205 23.67 8.11 11.50
CA ILE A 205 23.98 7.55 10.17
C ILE A 205 24.51 6.12 10.30
N ASN A 206 25.53 5.91 11.14
CA ASN A 206 26.12 4.58 11.34
C ASN A 206 25.10 3.57 11.88
N LYS A 207 24.24 3.98 12.81
CA LYS A 207 23.20 3.12 13.37
C LYS A 207 22.12 2.78 12.33
N ARG A 208 21.64 3.77 11.57
CA ARG A 208 20.72 3.53 10.44
C ARG A 208 21.31 2.48 9.49
N ASP A 209 22.56 2.66 9.06
CA ASP A 209 23.20 1.77 8.09
C ASP A 209 23.46 0.37 8.66
N PHE A 210 23.77 0.27 9.96
CA PHE A 210 23.84 -1.00 10.68
C PHE A 210 22.50 -1.76 10.63
N TYR A 211 21.39 -1.11 10.99
CA TYR A 211 20.09 -1.77 10.96
C TYR A 211 19.63 -2.08 9.54
N ALA A 212 19.93 -1.23 8.55
CA ALA A 212 19.68 -1.52 7.14
C ALA A 212 20.40 -2.79 6.68
N SER A 213 21.65 -2.97 7.11
CA SER A 213 22.44 -4.16 6.83
C SER A 213 21.83 -5.41 7.47
N LYS A 214 21.34 -5.30 8.72
CA LYS A 214 20.69 -6.41 9.42
C LYS A 214 19.36 -6.84 8.77
N ILE A 215 18.55 -5.88 8.33
CA ILE A 215 17.32 -6.16 7.58
C ILE A 215 17.66 -6.89 6.28
N LYS A 216 18.68 -6.43 5.55
CA LYS A 216 19.11 -7.06 4.30
C LYS A 216 19.64 -8.48 4.52
N GLU A 217 20.37 -8.72 5.60
CA GLU A 217 20.85 -10.06 5.99
C GLU A 217 19.67 -11.01 6.25
N GLU A 218 18.68 -10.58 7.02
CA GLU A 218 17.47 -11.35 7.32
C GLU A 218 16.66 -11.66 6.04
N GLU A 219 16.44 -10.65 5.20
CA GLU A 219 15.74 -10.82 3.91
C GLU A 219 16.49 -11.76 2.98
N SER A 220 17.82 -11.67 2.93
CA SER A 220 18.64 -12.60 2.15
C SER A 220 18.54 -14.04 2.65
N HIS A 221 18.51 -14.24 3.97
CA HIS A 221 18.37 -15.58 4.56
C HIS A 221 16.99 -16.18 4.26
N ILE A 222 15.92 -15.38 4.39
CA ILE A 222 14.56 -15.79 4.03
C ILE A 222 14.49 -16.16 2.55
N ALA A 223 14.98 -15.28 1.67
CA ALA A 223 14.98 -15.52 0.23
C ALA A 223 15.79 -16.78 -0.15
N ALA A 224 16.94 -17.01 0.49
CA ALA A 224 17.74 -18.22 0.27
C ALA A 224 16.99 -19.48 0.73
N THR A 225 16.28 -19.41 1.86
CA THR A 225 15.47 -20.50 2.39
C THR A 225 14.31 -20.82 1.45
N GLU A 226 13.56 -19.81 1.01
CA GLU A 226 12.46 -19.97 0.05
C GLU A 226 12.93 -20.52 -1.29
N ALA A 227 14.02 -19.98 -1.84
CA ALA A 227 14.60 -20.49 -3.08
C ALA A 227 15.02 -21.95 -2.96
N ARG A 228 15.54 -22.36 -1.80
CA ARG A 228 15.92 -23.75 -1.53
C ARG A 228 14.69 -24.65 -1.39
N GLN A 229 13.66 -24.22 -0.67
CA GLN A 229 12.40 -24.96 -0.56
C GLN A 229 11.74 -25.14 -1.93
N GLU A 230 11.75 -24.11 -2.77
CA GLU A 230 11.21 -24.20 -4.13
C GLU A 230 12.01 -25.16 -5.01
N ARG A 231 13.35 -25.17 -4.90
CA ARG A 231 14.20 -26.16 -5.58
C ARG A 231 13.86 -27.60 -5.16
N ILE A 232 13.63 -27.83 -3.86
CA ILE A 232 13.22 -29.15 -3.35
C ILE A 232 11.83 -29.51 -3.87
N ARG A 233 10.86 -28.61 -3.74
CA ARG A 233 9.46 -28.83 -4.17
C ARG A 233 9.36 -29.22 -5.65
N LYS A 234 10.18 -28.62 -6.52
CA LYS A 234 10.22 -28.95 -7.96
C LYS A 234 10.66 -30.39 -8.28
N GLN A 235 11.23 -31.11 -7.32
CA GLN A 235 11.61 -32.51 -7.49
C GLN A 235 10.43 -33.47 -7.31
N PHE A 236 9.30 -32.98 -6.79
CA PHE A 236 8.10 -33.77 -6.50
C PHE A 236 6.95 -33.38 -7.41
N SER A 237 6.11 -34.36 -7.71
CA SER A 237 4.85 -34.18 -8.40
C SER A 237 3.87 -33.37 -7.56
N ALA A 238 3.30 -32.33 -8.16
CA ALA A 238 2.26 -31.52 -7.51
C ALA A 238 0.91 -32.26 -7.38
N TRP A 239 0.74 -33.43 -8.00
CA TRP A 239 -0.53 -34.15 -8.06
C TRP A 239 -0.61 -35.28 -7.02
N ASP A 240 0.42 -36.11 -6.95
CA ASP A 240 0.49 -37.29 -6.09
C ASP A 240 1.67 -37.24 -5.10
N GLY A 241 2.58 -36.26 -5.24
CA GLY A 241 3.74 -36.14 -4.37
C GLY A 241 4.89 -37.09 -4.73
N ALA A 242 4.83 -37.81 -5.86
CA ALA A 242 5.90 -38.69 -6.30
C ALA A 242 7.21 -37.93 -6.57
N HIS A 243 8.35 -38.46 -6.11
CA HIS A 243 9.65 -37.89 -6.45
C HIS A 243 10.07 -38.32 -7.86
N TYR A 244 10.15 -37.38 -8.80
CA TYR A 244 10.33 -37.67 -10.23
C TYR A 244 11.58 -38.49 -10.55
N GLY A 245 12.70 -38.21 -9.86
CA GLY A 245 13.95 -38.93 -10.08
C GLY A 245 13.90 -40.37 -9.58
N LEU A 246 13.24 -40.59 -8.43
CA LEU A 246 13.18 -41.90 -7.78
C LEU A 246 12.13 -42.78 -8.44
N GLU A 247 10.98 -42.21 -8.83
CA GLU A 247 9.97 -42.90 -9.62
C GLU A 247 10.56 -43.47 -10.92
N LYS A 248 11.40 -42.71 -11.63
CA LYS A 248 12.08 -43.19 -12.85
C LYS A 248 13.01 -44.38 -12.56
N VAL A 249 13.73 -44.35 -11.44
CA VAL A 249 14.62 -45.44 -11.04
C VAL A 249 13.81 -46.68 -10.67
N ILE A 250 12.75 -46.53 -9.88
CA ILE A 250 11.85 -47.63 -9.49
C ILE A 250 11.22 -48.27 -10.73
N LYS A 251 10.57 -47.48 -11.61
CA LYS A 251 9.95 -47.99 -12.84
C LYS A 251 10.93 -48.76 -13.71
N LYS A 252 12.20 -48.33 -13.79
CA LYS A 252 13.24 -49.01 -14.56
C LYS A 252 13.67 -50.35 -13.95
N ALA A 253 13.58 -50.49 -12.62
CA ALA A 253 13.90 -51.73 -11.90
C ALA A 253 12.73 -52.72 -11.87
N MET A 254 11.49 -52.26 -12.06
CA MET A 254 10.29 -53.10 -12.02
C MET A 254 10.19 -54.08 -13.20
N HIS A 255 9.61 -55.25 -12.93
CA HIS A 255 9.29 -56.24 -13.97
C HIS A 255 8.27 -55.72 -15.00
N ASN A 256 7.22 -55.04 -14.54
CA ASN A 256 6.22 -54.37 -15.37
C ASN A 256 6.12 -52.88 -14.98
N PRO A 257 6.86 -51.98 -15.65
CA PRO A 257 6.85 -50.55 -15.34
C PRO A 257 5.47 -49.88 -15.44
N ASP A 258 4.59 -50.38 -16.32
CA ASP A 258 3.25 -49.83 -16.55
C ASP A 258 2.29 -50.12 -15.38
N SER A 259 2.64 -51.09 -14.52
CA SER A 259 1.87 -51.42 -13.32
C SER A 259 2.18 -50.53 -12.12
N TYR A 260 3.13 -49.60 -12.24
CA TYR A 260 3.52 -48.71 -11.14
C TYR A 260 2.37 -47.79 -10.73
N GLU A 261 2.06 -47.80 -9.45
CA GLU A 261 1.13 -46.87 -8.81
C GLU A 261 1.82 -46.24 -7.59
N HIS A 262 1.95 -44.92 -7.57
CA HIS A 262 2.48 -44.20 -6.41
C HIS A 262 1.48 -44.24 -5.25
N VAL A 263 1.98 -44.46 -4.03
CA VAL A 263 1.16 -44.47 -2.80
C VAL A 263 1.51 -43.30 -1.90
N GLU A 264 2.79 -43.15 -1.54
CA GLU A 264 3.24 -42.09 -0.64
C GLU A 264 4.70 -41.76 -0.90
N THR A 265 5.10 -40.53 -0.62
CA THR A 265 6.52 -40.17 -0.52
C THR A 265 6.77 -39.30 0.69
N LYS A 266 7.78 -39.67 1.47
CA LYS A 266 8.30 -38.89 2.59
C LYS A 266 9.73 -38.48 2.28
N PHE A 267 10.13 -37.31 2.75
CA PHE A 267 11.52 -36.91 2.63
C PHE A 267 12.03 -36.23 3.90
N GLY A 268 13.31 -36.43 4.15
CA GLY A 268 14.08 -35.76 5.18
C GLY A 268 15.15 -34.91 4.53
N ASP A 269 15.22 -33.65 4.94
CA ASP A 269 16.27 -32.73 4.51
C ASP A 269 17.51 -32.88 5.41
N ARG A 270 18.70 -32.99 4.79
CA ARG A 270 19.99 -33.10 5.49
C ARG A 270 20.92 -31.92 5.21
N GLY A 271 20.45 -30.90 4.50
CA GLY A 271 21.23 -29.72 4.12
C GLY A 271 21.87 -29.88 2.74
N ASP A 272 22.80 -30.81 2.59
CA ASP A 272 23.53 -31.10 1.33
C ASP A 272 22.78 -32.07 0.40
N HIS A 273 21.92 -32.92 0.95
CA HIS A 273 21.11 -33.89 0.22
C HIS A 273 19.74 -34.12 0.89
N LEU A 274 18.86 -34.85 0.20
CA LEU A 274 17.59 -35.34 0.69
C LEU A 274 17.66 -36.86 0.90
N ILE A 275 16.96 -37.36 1.91
CA ILE A 275 16.63 -38.77 2.06
C ILE A 275 15.17 -38.91 1.68
N VAL A 276 14.88 -39.60 0.58
CA VAL A 276 13.53 -39.73 0.02
C VAL A 276 13.10 -41.18 0.11
N GLN A 277 11.96 -41.44 0.73
CA GLN A 277 11.32 -42.74 0.79
C GLN A 277 10.04 -42.70 -0.03
N THR A 278 9.92 -43.57 -1.03
CA THR A 278 8.70 -43.73 -1.83
C THR A 278 8.09 -45.09 -1.53
N VAL A 279 6.78 -45.11 -1.28
CA VAL A 279 5.96 -46.32 -1.21
C VAL A 279 5.14 -46.39 -2.50
N TYR A 280 5.12 -47.57 -3.14
CA TYR A 280 4.46 -47.78 -4.42
C TYR A 280 3.86 -49.18 -4.52
N ARG A 281 2.93 -49.36 -5.44
CA ARG A 281 2.37 -50.66 -5.83
C ARG A 281 2.83 -51.03 -7.24
N GLY A 282 2.92 -52.33 -7.50
CA GLY A 282 3.28 -52.86 -8.81
C GLY A 282 3.05 -54.35 -8.94
N SER A 283 2.96 -54.82 -10.17
CA SER A 283 2.85 -56.25 -10.51
C SER A 283 4.21 -56.94 -10.35
N ASN A 284 4.22 -58.06 -9.62
CA ASN A 284 5.37 -58.95 -9.54
C ASN A 284 5.40 -59.94 -10.72
N ALA A 285 6.47 -60.75 -10.80
CA ALA A 285 6.65 -61.76 -11.86
C ALA A 285 5.59 -62.88 -11.87
N PHE A 286 4.77 -63.01 -10.81
CA PHE A 286 3.69 -64.00 -10.69
C PHE A 286 2.31 -63.40 -10.98
N GLY A 287 2.24 -62.15 -11.43
CA GLY A 287 0.99 -61.46 -11.78
C GLY A 287 0.20 -60.89 -10.60
N GLY A 288 0.74 -60.95 -9.37
CA GLY A 288 0.14 -60.32 -8.19
C GLY A 288 0.57 -58.86 -8.02
N ILE A 289 -0.33 -58.00 -7.52
CA ILE A 289 0.01 -56.62 -7.14
C ILE A 289 0.55 -56.62 -5.71
N VAL A 290 1.76 -56.09 -5.52
CA VAL A 290 2.44 -55.98 -4.22
C VAL A 290 2.75 -54.51 -3.89
N THR A 291 2.87 -54.19 -2.60
CA THR A 291 3.30 -52.87 -2.12
C THR A 291 4.74 -52.95 -1.65
N ASN A 292 5.60 -52.10 -2.18
CA ASN A 292 7.03 -52.02 -1.87
C ASN A 292 7.41 -50.60 -1.45
N SER A 293 8.60 -50.44 -0.90
CA SER A 293 9.16 -49.13 -0.58
C SER A 293 10.62 -49.06 -0.98
N VAL A 294 11.05 -47.92 -1.52
CA VAL A 294 12.46 -47.63 -1.79
C VAL A 294 12.86 -46.36 -1.07
N THR A 295 13.97 -46.40 -0.35
CA THR A 295 14.61 -45.24 0.28
C THR A 295 15.90 -44.92 -0.46
N ALA A 296 16.08 -43.67 -0.85
CA ALA A 296 17.24 -43.22 -1.61
C ALA A 296 17.81 -41.88 -1.10
N LYS A 297 19.12 -41.74 -1.23
CA LYS A 297 19.83 -40.47 -1.13
C LYS A 297 19.70 -39.71 -2.44
N VAL A 298 19.20 -38.48 -2.39
CA VAL A 298 18.93 -37.65 -3.56
C VAL A 298 19.62 -36.30 -3.41
N SER A 299 20.28 -35.82 -4.46
CA SER A 299 20.85 -34.47 -4.51
C SER A 299 19.78 -33.38 -4.48
N LEU A 300 20.15 -32.14 -4.14
CA LEU A 300 19.25 -30.97 -4.19
C LEU A 300 18.77 -30.60 -5.62
N ASN A 301 19.19 -31.34 -6.64
CA ASN A 301 18.75 -31.18 -8.02
C ASN A 301 17.84 -32.34 -8.48
N GLY A 302 17.45 -33.26 -7.60
CA GLY A 302 16.56 -34.39 -7.90
C GLY A 302 17.24 -35.61 -8.50
N THR A 303 18.58 -35.60 -8.61
CA THR A 303 19.35 -36.78 -9.05
C THR A 303 19.49 -37.76 -7.90
N VAL A 304 19.09 -39.02 -8.12
CA VAL A 304 19.30 -40.13 -7.19
C VAL A 304 20.80 -40.46 -7.15
N LEU A 305 21.39 -40.40 -5.96
CA LEU A 305 22.82 -40.64 -5.74
C LEU A 305 23.07 -42.09 -5.31
N GLU A 306 22.21 -42.62 -4.44
CA GLU A 306 22.39 -43.93 -3.82
C GLU A 306 21.03 -44.48 -3.37
N ILE A 307 20.80 -45.78 -3.56
CA ILE A 307 19.65 -46.50 -2.98
C ILE A 307 20.11 -47.08 -1.64
N ILE A 308 19.40 -46.74 -0.57
CA ILE A 308 19.74 -47.09 0.82
C ILE A 308 19.00 -48.37 1.23
N GLU A 309 17.74 -48.50 0.81
CA GLU A 309 16.86 -49.62 1.16
C GLU A 309 15.85 -49.86 0.02
N GLU A 310 15.57 -51.13 -0.31
CA GLU A 310 14.60 -51.60 -1.31
C GLU A 310 13.98 -52.93 -0.87
#